data_AF-A0A4S0IVZ8-F1
#
_entry.id   AF-A0A4S0IVZ8-F1
#
_cell.length_a   1.000
_cell.length_b   1.000
_cell.length_c   1.000
_cell.angle_alpha   90.00
_cell.angle_beta   90.00
_cell.angle_gamma   90.00
#
_symmetry.space_group_name_H-M   'P 1'
#
loop_
_entity.id
_entity.type
_entity.pdbx_description
1 polymer ?
#
loop_
_entity_poly.entity_id
_entity_poly.type
_entity_poly.pdbx_seq_one_letter_code
_entity_poly.pdbx_strand_id
1 'polypeptide(L)'
;NAWLKLGGAVAASLRKATEVAVILDLPELQPDGRQAASLAAGILLRSYAFDKYKTRKDKEDGQSDAKDARKAEAAKPAKITIHCADPAAAKKAFAGEEAVVDGVLLARDLVNEPANALGPIEFA
;
A
#
# COMPACT_ATOMS: atom_id res chain seq x y z
N ASN A 1 15.59 4.29 -7.89
CA ASN A 1 14.43 3.47 -8.35
C ASN A 1 13.28 4.33 -8.86
N ALA A 2 13.17 4.51 -10.19
CA ALA A 2 12.06 5.24 -10.82
C ALA A 2 10.73 4.45 -10.77
N TRP A 3 10.78 3.14 -10.97
CA TRP A 3 9.60 2.24 -10.93
C TRP A 3 8.92 2.17 -9.56
N LEU A 4 9.71 2.22 -8.47
CA LEU A 4 9.18 2.32 -7.11
C LEU A 4 8.34 3.59 -6.91
N LYS A 5 8.86 4.74 -7.38
CA LYS A 5 8.13 6.01 -7.33
C LYS A 5 6.88 6.00 -8.21
N LEU A 6 6.97 5.37 -9.38
CA LEU A 6 5.83 5.19 -10.28
C LEU A 6 4.73 4.36 -9.62
N GLY A 7 5.06 3.25 -8.95
CA GLY A 7 4.11 2.48 -8.16
C GLY A 7 3.40 3.31 -7.09
N GLY A 8 4.14 4.16 -6.38
CA GLY A 8 3.56 5.08 -5.42
C GLY A 8 2.66 6.15 -6.04
N ALA A 9 2.93 6.59 -7.28
CA ALA A 9 2.08 7.50 -8.03
C ALA A 9 0.80 6.80 -8.53
N VAL A 10 0.92 5.56 -9.01
CA VAL A 10 -0.22 4.71 -9.39
C VAL A 10 -1.14 4.53 -8.20
N ALA A 11 -0.63 4.08 -7.04
CA ALA A 11 -1.41 3.93 -5.82
C ALA A 11 -2.17 5.21 -5.41
N ALA A 12 -1.55 6.38 -5.55
CA ALA A 12 -2.21 7.66 -5.26
C ALA A 12 -3.40 7.95 -6.20
N SER A 13 -3.39 7.43 -7.42
CA SER A 13 -4.46 7.61 -8.41
C SER A 13 -5.65 6.66 -8.20
N LEU A 14 -5.50 5.56 -7.44
CA LEU A 14 -6.53 4.54 -7.27
C LEU A 14 -7.76 5.03 -6.47
N ARG A 15 -7.62 6.12 -5.70
CA ARG A 15 -8.69 6.74 -4.90
C ARG A 15 -9.43 5.72 -4.02
N LYS A 16 -10.69 5.41 -4.34
CA LYS A 16 -11.57 4.48 -3.60
C LYS A 16 -11.77 3.14 -4.33
N ALA A 17 -10.98 2.87 -5.38
CA ALA A 17 -11.08 1.63 -6.12
C ALA A 17 -10.74 0.44 -5.21
N THR A 18 -11.57 -0.59 -5.23
CA THR A 18 -11.37 -1.82 -4.45
C THR A 18 -10.76 -2.94 -5.29
N GLU A 19 -10.91 -2.88 -6.61
CA GLU A 19 -10.29 -3.79 -7.57
C GLU A 19 -9.67 -2.98 -8.70
N VAL A 20 -8.41 -3.28 -9.02
CA VAL A 20 -7.60 -2.51 -9.96
C VAL A 20 -6.76 -3.47 -10.80
N ALA A 21 -6.76 -3.27 -12.11
CA ALA A 21 -5.81 -3.89 -13.03
C ALA A 21 -4.84 -2.82 -13.53
N VAL A 22 -3.53 -3.08 -13.40
CA VAL A 22 -2.46 -2.23 -13.93
C VAL A 22 -1.79 -2.98 -15.06
N ILE A 23 -1.80 -2.42 -16.26
CA ILE A 23 -1.18 -3.03 -17.44
C ILE A 23 0.12 -2.30 -17.73
N LEU A 24 1.24 -3.02 -17.69
CA LEU A 24 2.56 -2.49 -18.00
C LEU A 24 2.85 -2.65 -19.49
N ASP A 25 2.23 -1.78 -20.29
CA ASP A 25 2.41 -1.70 -21.74
C ASP A 25 2.89 -0.30 -22.11
N LEU A 26 4.17 -0.18 -22.49
CA LEU A 26 4.76 1.07 -22.95
C LEU A 26 5.28 0.89 -24.38
N PRO A 27 5.04 1.87 -25.28
CA PRO A 27 5.34 1.73 -26.70
C PRO A 27 6.84 1.60 -27.01
N GLU A 28 7.72 2.16 -26.18
CA GLU A 28 9.17 2.20 -26.41
C GLU A 28 9.98 1.42 -25.38
N LEU A 29 9.32 0.78 -24.41
CA LEU A 29 9.98 0.08 -23.30
C LEU A 29 9.17 -1.14 -22.89
N GLN A 30 9.77 -2.31 -22.93
CA GLN A 30 9.19 -3.50 -22.32
C GLN A 30 9.71 -3.66 -20.89
N PRO A 31 8.84 -3.53 -19.87
CA PRO A 31 9.29 -3.63 -18.50
C PRO A 31 9.68 -5.07 -18.16
N ASP A 32 10.86 -5.25 -17.59
CA ASP A 32 11.28 -6.56 -17.09
C ASP A 32 10.56 -6.93 -15.78
N GLY A 33 10.70 -8.18 -15.35
CA GLY A 33 10.08 -8.65 -14.12
C GLY A 33 10.50 -7.87 -12.86
N ARG A 34 11.72 -7.34 -12.81
CA ARG A 34 12.21 -6.57 -11.65
C ARG A 34 11.62 -5.17 -11.60
N GLN A 35 11.39 -4.56 -12.76
CA GLN A 35 10.70 -3.28 -12.88
C GLN A 35 9.22 -3.43 -12.47
N ALA A 36 8.55 -4.51 -12.90
CA ALA A 36 7.20 -4.84 -12.45
C ALA A 36 7.13 -5.08 -10.92
N ALA A 37 8.10 -5.81 -10.36
CA ALA A 37 8.21 -6.03 -8.93
C ALA A 37 8.45 -4.73 -8.15
N SER A 38 9.32 -3.85 -8.66
CA SER A 38 9.56 -2.53 -8.05
C SER A 38 8.31 -1.66 -8.04
N LEU A 39 7.51 -1.72 -9.11
CA LEU A 39 6.23 -1.01 -9.18
C LEU A 39 5.23 -1.56 -8.14
N ALA A 40 5.14 -2.89 -8.00
CA ALA A 40 4.31 -3.53 -6.98
C ALA A 40 4.71 -3.11 -5.56
N ALA A 41 6.01 -3.11 -5.26
CA ALA A 41 6.54 -2.65 -3.97
C ALA A 41 6.18 -1.18 -3.69
N GLY A 42 6.30 -0.32 -4.71
CA GLY A 42 5.95 1.09 -4.60
C GLY A 42 4.46 1.32 -4.30
N ILE A 43 3.60 0.49 -4.90
CA ILE A 43 2.17 0.47 -4.61
C ILE A 43 1.92 0.10 -3.14
N LEU A 44 2.49 -1.03 -2.67
CA LEU A 44 2.30 -1.49 -1.29
C LEU A 44 2.76 -0.47 -0.26
N LEU A 45 3.96 0.09 -0.44
CA LEU A 45 4.51 1.10 0.48
C LEU A 45 3.65 2.37 0.57
N ARG A 46 2.95 2.73 -0.51
CA ARG A 46 2.04 3.89 -0.53
C ARG A 46 0.66 3.56 0.06
N SER A 47 0.22 2.30 -0.04
CA SER A 47 -1.05 1.83 0.49
C SER A 47 -1.08 1.67 2.00
N TYR A 48 0.08 1.77 2.68
CA TYR A 48 0.16 1.73 4.14
C TYR A 48 -0.70 2.80 4.80
N ALA A 49 -1.52 2.38 5.77
CA ALA A 49 -2.30 3.27 6.62
C ALA A 49 -2.27 2.76 8.07
N PHE A 50 -1.80 3.60 8.98
CA PHE A 50 -1.87 3.32 10.41
C PHE A 50 -3.24 3.77 10.95
N ASP A 51 -4.16 2.82 11.05
CA ASP A 51 -5.56 3.06 11.45
C ASP A 51 -5.90 2.45 12.83
N LYS A 52 -4.93 1.82 13.51
CA LYS A 52 -5.09 1.10 14.79
C LYS A 52 -5.78 1.95 15.88
N TYR A 53 -5.50 3.25 15.93
CA TYR A 53 -6.05 4.17 16.92
C TYR A 53 -7.13 5.12 16.38
N LYS A 54 -7.61 4.91 15.14
CA LYS A 54 -8.68 5.73 14.56
C LYS A 54 -10.03 5.13 14.92
N THR A 55 -10.84 5.90 15.64
CA THR A 55 -12.24 5.55 15.89
C THR A 55 -13.06 5.61 14.60
N ARG A 56 -13.84 4.57 14.34
CA ARG A 56 -14.81 4.57 13.24
C ARG A 56 -16.05 5.33 13.70
N LYS A 57 -16.51 6.31 12.92
CA LYS A 57 -17.83 6.92 13.14
C LYS A 57 -18.86 5.93 12.60
N ASP A 58 -19.58 5.27 13.50
CA ASP A 58 -20.76 4.50 13.13
C ASP A 58 -21.83 5.46 12.57
N LYS A 59 -22.46 5.06 11.47
CA LYS A 59 -23.48 5.82 10.74
C LYS A 59 -24.82 5.75 11.49
N GLU A 60 -24.92 6.27 12.71
CA GLU A 60 -26.21 6.28 13.42
C GLU A 60 -26.72 7.65 13.89
N ASP A 61 -25.89 8.69 14.02
CA ASP A 61 -26.43 10.01 14.36
C ASP A 61 -26.05 11.12 13.38
N GLY A 62 -27.11 11.76 12.88
CA GLY A 62 -27.06 12.83 11.90
C GLY A 62 -26.34 14.08 12.42
N GLN A 63 -25.80 14.83 11.45
CA GLN A 63 -25.19 16.16 11.60
C GLN A 63 -23.81 16.19 12.29
N SER A 64 -22.77 16.05 11.47
CA SER A 64 -21.53 16.82 11.65
C SER A 64 -20.78 16.90 10.31
N ASP A 65 -20.13 18.04 10.09
CA ASP A 65 -19.62 18.57 8.83
C ASP A 65 -18.92 17.58 7.89
N ALA A 66 -19.33 17.66 6.62
CA ALA A 66 -19.00 16.75 5.52
C ALA A 66 -17.53 16.80 5.01
N LYS A 67 -16.57 17.33 5.79
CA LYS A 67 -15.15 17.35 5.41
C LYS A 67 -14.31 16.25 6.06
N ASP A 68 -14.69 15.74 7.24
CA ASP A 68 -13.86 14.79 8.00
C ASP A 68 -14.44 13.37 8.11
N ALA A 69 -15.68 13.14 7.66
CA ALA A 69 -16.31 11.82 7.62
C ALA A 69 -15.72 10.85 6.56
N ARG A 70 -14.67 11.25 5.81
CA ARG A 70 -14.07 10.46 4.73
C ARG A 70 -12.97 9.49 5.18
N LYS A 71 -12.63 9.45 6.47
CA LYS A 71 -11.47 8.70 6.99
C LYS A 71 -11.80 7.38 7.69
N ALA A 72 -13.09 6.99 7.74
CA ALA A 72 -13.57 5.92 8.63
C ALA A 72 -14.38 4.81 7.96
N GLU A 73 -14.40 4.71 6.63
CA GLU A 73 -14.49 3.37 6.04
C GLU A 73 -13.06 2.90 5.96
N ALA A 74 -12.68 1.93 6.80
CA ALA A 74 -11.44 1.20 6.64
C ALA A 74 -11.44 0.66 5.21
N ALA A 75 -10.82 1.41 4.30
CA ALA A 75 -10.85 1.13 2.89
C ALA A 75 -10.21 -0.25 2.77
N LYS A 76 -11.01 -1.26 2.44
CA LYS A 76 -10.48 -2.60 2.18
C LYS A 76 -9.29 -2.43 1.25
N PRO A 77 -8.13 -3.04 1.55
CA PRO A 77 -6.97 -2.91 0.70
C PRO A 77 -7.38 -3.30 -0.73
N ALA A 78 -7.11 -2.40 -1.68
CA ALA A 78 -7.50 -2.62 -3.06
C ALA A 78 -6.80 -3.88 -3.58
N LYS A 79 -7.56 -4.77 -4.22
CA LYS A 79 -7.00 -5.90 -4.94
C LYS A 79 -6.39 -5.39 -6.24
N ILE A 80 -5.07 -5.41 -6.33
CA ILE A 80 -4.33 -4.88 -7.47
C ILE A 80 -3.70 -6.04 -8.23
N THR A 81 -4.01 -6.15 -9.52
CA THR A 81 -3.43 -7.14 -10.44
C THR A 81 -2.53 -6.42 -11.43
N ILE A 82 -1.27 -6.83 -11.56
CA ILE A 82 -0.32 -6.25 -12.50
C ILE A 82 -0.14 -7.21 -13.68
N HIS A 83 -0.48 -6.76 -14.88
CA HIS A 83 -0.22 -7.46 -16.12
C HIS A 83 1.11 -6.97 -16.69
N CYS A 84 2.01 -7.91 -16.96
CA CYS A 84 3.34 -7.65 -17.51
C CYS A 84 3.73 -8.76 -18.50
N ALA A 85 4.77 -8.50 -19.30
CA ALA A 85 5.21 -9.42 -20.34
C ALA A 85 5.68 -10.78 -19.78
N ASP A 86 6.33 -10.79 -18.61
CA ASP A 86 6.76 -12.03 -17.93
C ASP A 86 6.30 -12.04 -16.46
N PRO A 87 5.12 -12.61 -16.17
CA PRO A 87 4.60 -12.74 -14.82
C PRO A 87 5.43 -13.65 -13.91
N ALA A 88 6.15 -14.63 -14.47
CA ALA A 88 6.93 -15.59 -13.68
C ALA A 88 8.20 -14.91 -13.14
N ALA A 89 8.91 -14.18 -13.99
CA ALA A 89 10.05 -13.37 -13.58
C ALA A 89 9.64 -12.28 -12.59
N ALA A 90 8.49 -11.64 -12.81
CA ALA A 90 7.96 -10.62 -11.90
C ALA A 90 7.68 -11.19 -10.50
N LYS A 91 6.99 -12.34 -10.39
CA LYS A 91 6.72 -12.99 -9.10
C LYS A 91 8.02 -13.38 -8.37
N LYS A 92 9.01 -13.91 -9.09
CA LYS A 92 10.29 -14.28 -8.50
C LYS A 92 11.05 -13.07 -7.97
N ALA A 93 11.09 -11.97 -8.73
CA ALA A 93 11.73 -10.73 -8.30
C ALA A 93 10.97 -10.07 -7.13
N PHE A 94 9.64 -10.18 -7.14
CA PHE A 94 8.78 -9.60 -6.13
C PHE A 94 8.99 -10.22 -4.74
N ALA A 95 9.27 -11.51 -4.63
CA ALA A 95 9.53 -12.14 -3.33
C ALA A 95 10.66 -11.46 -2.52
N GLY A 96 11.70 -10.97 -3.19
CA GLY A 96 12.78 -10.22 -2.54
C GLY A 96 12.35 -8.80 -2.12
N GLU A 97 11.56 -8.13 -2.96
CA GLU A 97 11.04 -6.79 -2.66
C GLU A 97 9.97 -6.85 -1.56
N GLU A 98 9.15 -7.91 -1.53
CA GLU A 98 8.11 -8.15 -0.52
C GLU A 98 8.70 -8.23 0.89
N ALA A 99 9.78 -9.01 1.08
CA ALA A 99 10.48 -9.08 2.36
C ALA A 99 11.01 -7.71 2.84
N VAL A 100 11.48 -6.88 1.92
CA VAL A 100 11.92 -5.50 2.23
C VAL A 100 10.73 -4.62 2.59
N VAL A 101 9.64 -4.70 1.82
CA VAL A 101 8.40 -3.96 2.08
C VAL A 101 7.87 -4.32 3.46
N ASP A 102 7.77 -5.60 3.80
CA ASP A 102 7.28 -6.07 5.09
C ASP A 102 8.11 -5.54 6.25
N GLY A 103 9.45 -5.56 6.14
CA GLY A 103 10.34 -4.96 7.13
C GLY A 103 10.11 -3.46 7.29
N VAL A 104 9.86 -2.74 6.19
CA VAL A 104 9.54 -1.30 6.24
C VAL A 104 8.18 -1.05 6.87
N LEU A 105 7.17 -1.87 6.58
CA LEU A 105 5.84 -1.74 7.17
C LEU A 105 5.88 -2.03 8.67
N LEU A 106 6.57 -3.09 9.10
CA LEU A 106 6.81 -3.40 10.51
C LEU A 106 7.49 -2.24 11.24
N ALA A 107 8.56 -1.69 10.67
CA ALA A 107 9.25 -0.55 11.27
C ALA A 107 8.33 0.68 11.37
N ARG A 108 7.46 0.94 10.38
CA ARG A 108 6.48 2.03 10.44
C ARG A 108 5.44 1.81 11.52
N ASP A 109 4.98 0.58 11.71
CA ASP A 109 4.05 0.24 12.78
C ASP A 109 4.70 0.56 14.13
N LEU A 110 5.88 0.00 14.40
CA LEU A 110 6.61 0.22 15.66
C LEU A 110 6.87 1.71 15.95
N VAL A 111 7.20 2.51 14.93
CA VAL A 111 7.43 3.96 15.11
C VAL A 111 6.14 4.74 15.37
N ASN A 112 5.00 4.28 14.84
CA ASN A 112 3.70 4.94 15.01
C ASN A 112 2.96 4.50 16.29
N GLU A 113 3.38 3.42 16.93
CA GLU A 113 2.85 3.01 18.23
C GLU A 113 3.17 4.07 19.30
N PRO A 114 2.20 4.47 20.13
CA PRO A 114 2.41 5.48 21.15
C PRO A 114 3.20 4.93 22.35
N ALA A 115 3.96 5.79 23.03
CA ALA A 115 4.87 5.41 24.12
C ALA A 115 4.21 4.71 25.32
N ASN A 116 2.90 4.85 25.49
CA ASN A 116 2.12 4.16 26.52
C ASN A 116 1.78 2.70 26.15
N ALA A 117 1.98 2.28 24.90
CA ALA A 117 1.73 0.93 24.39
C ALA A 117 3.02 0.16 24.03
N LEU A 118 4.19 0.82 24.11
CA LEU A 118 5.50 0.22 23.85
C LEU A 118 6.37 0.30 25.11
N GLY A 119 6.23 -0.67 26.01
CA GLY A 119 7.20 -0.91 27.06
C GLY A 119 8.38 -1.76 26.56
N PRO A 120 9.44 -1.91 27.37
CA PRO A 120 10.62 -2.72 27.02
C PRO A 120 10.30 -4.21 26.85
N ILE A 121 9.20 -4.69 27.42
CA ILE A 121 8.78 -6.10 27.38
C ILE A 121 8.02 -6.39 26.07
N GLU A 122 7.25 -5.43 25.55
CA GLU A 122 6.56 -5.59 24.26
C GLU A 122 7.49 -5.42 23.03
N PHE A 123 8.76 -5.06 23.24
CA PHE A 123 9.77 -4.85 22.18
C PHE A 123 10.73 -6.03 21.97
N ALA A 124 10.65 -7.09 22.79
CA ALA A 124 11.60 -8.21 22.85
C ALA A 124 11.18 -9.43 22.01
#